data_AF-A0ABD5XE10-F1
#
_entry.id   AF-A0ABD5XE10-F1
#
_cell.length_a   1.000
_cell.length_b   1.000
_cell.length_c   1.000
_cell.angle_alpha   90.00
_cell.angle_beta   90.00
_cell.angle_gamma   90.00
#
_symmetry.space_group_name_H-M   'P 1'
#
loop_
_entity.id
_entity.type
_entity.pdbx_description
1 polymer ?
#
loop_
_entity_poly.entity_id
_entity_poly.type
_entity_poly.pdbx_seq_one_letter_code
_entity_poly.pdbx_strand_id
1 'polypeptide(L)'
;MSAATSLLVRLVHLVGMALVFGGAAFAWATLRTGGPGRADAGGSTAPLGEPATLAATYEWVFWATMGAMVVTGVGNLGAVGPPGPSGRWGSVLTVKLLVVTAFVFGSFVRTLVVFRLRRGGPPGSGRSLLAKSYGATAAALLVVVALAEVLAHG
;
A
#
# COMPACT_ATOMS: atom_id res chain seq x y z
N MET A 1 0.36 -27.22 -10.98
CA MET A 1 1.30 -26.07 -10.98
C MET A 1 2.69 -26.58 -10.61
N SER A 2 3.76 -26.05 -11.23
CA SER A 2 5.13 -26.41 -10.84
C SER A 2 5.51 -25.73 -9.51
N ALA A 3 6.41 -26.34 -8.72
CA ALA A 3 6.93 -25.76 -7.47
C ALA A 3 7.49 -24.35 -7.69
N ALA A 4 8.18 -24.13 -8.82
CA ALA A 4 8.71 -22.83 -9.22
C ALA A 4 7.62 -21.74 -9.33
N THR A 5 6.46 -22.07 -9.90
CA THR A 5 5.33 -21.13 -10.04
C THR A 5 4.77 -20.75 -8.67
N SER A 6 4.66 -21.70 -7.74
CA SER A 6 4.16 -21.42 -6.39
C SER A 6 5.12 -20.51 -5.59
N LEU A 7 6.44 -20.72 -5.74
CA LEU A 7 7.46 -19.89 -5.12
C LEU A 7 7.46 -18.47 -5.70
N LEU A 8 7.29 -18.35 -7.02
CA LEU A 8 7.20 -17.06 -7.69
C LEU A 8 5.99 -16.26 -7.19
N VAL A 9 4.81 -16.89 -7.08
CA VAL A 9 3.61 -16.22 -6.54
C VAL A 9 3.84 -15.74 -5.11
N ARG A 10 4.44 -16.58 -4.26
CA ARG A 10 4.79 -16.19 -2.88
C ARG A 10 5.78 -15.04 -2.83
N LEU A 11 6.81 -15.07 -3.67
CA LEU A 11 7.81 -14.01 -3.77
C LEU A 11 7.16 -12.67 -4.19
N VAL A 12 6.28 -12.70 -5.20
CA VAL A 12 5.52 -11.52 -5.62
C VAL A 12 4.71 -10.93 -4.47
N HIS A 13 4.04 -11.76 -3.68
CA HIS A 13 3.26 -11.29 -2.53
C HIS A 13 4.15 -10.76 -1.41
N LEU A 14 5.29 -11.40 -1.13
CA LEU A 14 6.23 -10.96 -0.10
C LEU A 14 6.86 -9.61 -0.46
N VAL A 15 7.46 -9.52 -1.65
CA VAL A 15 8.04 -8.28 -2.18
C VAL A 15 6.96 -7.21 -2.30
N GLY A 16 5.78 -7.59 -2.77
CA GLY A 16 4.67 -6.68 -2.93
C GLY A 16 4.22 -6.08 -1.60
N MET A 17 4.13 -6.89 -0.55
CA MET A 17 3.80 -6.41 0.78
C MET A 17 4.88 -5.49 1.35
N ALA A 18 6.15 -5.84 1.15
CA ALA A 18 7.27 -4.99 1.54
C ALA A 18 7.23 -3.61 0.85
N LEU A 19 6.89 -3.55 -0.44
CA LEU A 19 6.77 -2.31 -1.19
C LEU A 19 5.55 -1.48 -0.76
N VAL A 20 4.38 -2.11 -0.61
CA VAL A 20 3.13 -1.42 -0.28
C VAL A 20 3.13 -0.90 1.15
N PHE A 21 3.46 -1.77 2.12
CA PHE A 21 3.54 -1.41 3.53
C PHE A 21 4.79 -0.60 3.85
N GLY A 22 5.97 -1.09 3.45
CA GLY A 22 7.23 -0.39 3.69
C GLY A 22 7.28 0.97 3.01
N GLY A 23 6.76 1.09 1.78
CA GLY A 23 6.66 2.37 1.09
C GLY A 23 5.68 3.34 1.78
N ALA A 24 4.55 2.86 2.30
CA ALA A 24 3.61 3.70 3.06
C ALA A 24 4.25 4.22 4.35
N ALA A 25 4.91 3.33 5.10
CA ALA A 25 5.61 3.67 6.33
C ALA A 25 6.78 4.63 6.08
N PHE A 26 7.54 4.42 5.00
CA PHE A 26 8.64 5.28 4.58
C PHE A 26 8.14 6.68 4.16
N ALA A 27 7.10 6.75 3.32
CA ALA A 27 6.47 8.02 2.93
C ALA A 27 5.93 8.77 4.16
N TRP A 28 5.27 8.06 5.08
CA TRP A 28 4.80 8.65 6.33
C TRP A 28 5.95 9.20 7.19
N ALA A 29 7.01 8.42 7.39
CA ALA A 29 8.16 8.81 8.21
C ALA A 29 8.86 10.05 7.65
N THR A 30 9.17 10.06 6.35
CA THR A 30 9.82 11.18 5.65
C THR A 30 8.96 12.45 5.64
N LEU A 31 7.65 12.32 5.48
CA LEU A 31 6.73 13.46 5.55
C LEU A 31 6.59 14.01 6.96
N ARG A 32 6.66 13.17 8.01
CA ARG A 32 6.65 13.62 9.41
C ARG A 32 7.95 14.28 9.86
N THR A 33 9.11 13.82 9.39
CA THR A 33 10.41 14.33 9.87
C THR A 33 10.87 15.61 9.19
N GLY A 34 10.47 15.89 7.94
CA GLY A 34 10.89 17.12 7.25
C GLY A 34 10.03 18.36 7.57
N GLY A 35 9.95 18.76 8.84
CA GLY A 35 9.26 19.99 9.25
C GLY A 35 9.81 21.27 8.56
N PRO A 36 9.06 22.39 8.58
CA PRO A 36 9.56 23.68 8.09
C PRO A 36 10.70 24.14 9.00
N GLY A 37 11.94 24.04 8.51
CA GLY A 37 13.12 24.50 9.24
C GLY A 37 13.92 23.37 9.90
N ARG A 38 14.70 22.65 9.10
CA ARG A 38 16.07 22.36 9.50
C ARG A 38 16.96 23.05 8.48
N ALA A 39 17.25 24.32 8.74
CA ALA A 39 18.44 24.92 8.17
C ALA A 39 19.60 24.15 8.78
N ASP A 40 20.22 23.25 8.01
CA ASP A 40 21.52 22.74 8.40
C ASP A 40 22.43 23.96 8.58
N ALA A 41 23.28 23.93 9.61
CA ALA A 41 24.20 25.00 10.00
C ALA A 41 25.27 25.35 8.91
N GLY A 42 25.08 24.89 7.67
CA GLY A 42 25.95 25.09 6.51
C GLY A 42 25.25 25.55 5.23
N GLY A 43 23.99 25.98 5.27
CA GLY A 43 23.36 26.67 4.13
C GLY A 43 23.12 25.84 2.85
N SER A 44 23.35 24.51 2.88
CA SER A 44 22.96 23.61 1.80
C SER A 44 21.52 23.17 1.97
N THR A 45 20.59 23.82 1.27
CA THR A 45 19.26 23.27 1.02
C THR A 45 19.40 22.13 0.01
N ALA A 46 19.82 20.95 0.46
CA ALA A 46 19.66 19.75 -0.36
C ALA A 46 18.15 19.58 -0.61
N PRO A 47 17.67 19.62 -1.86
CA PRO A 47 16.26 19.46 -2.15
C PRO A 47 15.92 17.99 -1.90
N LEU A 48 15.57 17.66 -0.65
CA LEU A 48 14.77 16.48 -0.36
C LEU A 48 13.56 16.60 -1.28
N GLY A 49 13.54 15.77 -2.34
CA GLY A 49 12.66 15.92 -3.48
C GLY A 49 11.25 16.31 -3.06
N GLU A 50 10.70 17.30 -3.75
CA GLU A 50 9.40 17.89 -3.46
C GLU A 50 8.40 16.81 -3.01
N PRO A 51 7.70 16.97 -1.86
CA PRO A 51 6.86 15.91 -1.29
C PRO A 51 5.81 15.35 -2.26
N ALA A 52 5.44 16.14 -3.29
CA ALA A 52 4.61 15.73 -4.41
C ALA A 52 5.25 14.65 -5.31
N THR A 53 6.55 14.71 -5.56
CA THR A 53 7.31 13.75 -6.38
C THR A 53 7.43 12.42 -5.67
N LEU A 54 7.79 12.43 -4.38
CA LEU A 54 7.83 11.20 -3.56
C LEU A 54 6.46 10.51 -3.52
N ALA A 55 5.39 11.29 -3.28
CA ALA A 55 4.03 10.79 -3.29
C ALA A 55 3.66 10.17 -4.65
N ALA A 56 3.96 10.84 -5.75
CA ALA A 56 3.67 10.34 -7.10
C ALA A 56 4.42 9.04 -7.42
N THR A 57 5.70 8.94 -7.07
CA THR A 57 6.48 7.70 -7.26
C THR A 57 5.90 6.57 -6.43
N TYR A 58 5.56 6.82 -5.17
CA TYR A 58 4.92 5.81 -4.33
C TYR A 58 3.58 5.35 -4.89
N GLU A 59 2.71 6.25 -5.37
CA GLU A 59 1.44 5.85 -5.98
C GLU A 59 1.64 4.92 -7.19
N TRP A 60 2.62 5.23 -8.06
CA TRP A 60 2.94 4.36 -9.19
C TRP A 60 3.40 2.97 -8.75
N VAL A 61 4.34 2.91 -7.82
CA VAL A 61 4.85 1.64 -7.27
C VAL A 61 3.73 0.86 -6.59
N PHE A 62 2.89 1.54 -5.81
CA PHE A 62 1.75 0.95 -5.13
C PHE A 62 0.78 0.30 -6.12
N TRP A 63 0.34 1.03 -7.16
CA TRP A 63 -0.64 0.50 -8.11
C TRP A 63 -0.09 -0.63 -8.97
N ALA A 64 1.16 -0.52 -9.44
CA ALA A 64 1.82 -1.59 -10.17
C ALA A 64 1.93 -2.88 -9.32
N THR A 65 2.33 -2.70 -8.07
CA THR A 65 2.53 -3.80 -7.11
C THR A 65 1.21 -4.45 -6.69
N MET A 66 0.18 -3.64 -6.41
CA MET A 66 -1.17 -4.12 -6.10
C MET A 66 -1.79 -4.86 -7.28
N GLY A 67 -1.62 -4.34 -8.51
CA GLY A 67 -2.07 -5.01 -9.72
C GLY A 67 -1.43 -6.39 -9.88
N ALA A 68 -0.11 -6.49 -9.70
CA ALA A 68 0.61 -7.76 -9.77
C ALA A 68 0.12 -8.77 -8.71
N MET A 69 -0.09 -8.32 -7.47
CA MET A 69 -0.63 -9.19 -6.40
C MET A 69 -2.06 -9.64 -6.67
N VAL A 70 -2.93 -8.77 -7.20
CA VAL A 70 -4.31 -9.15 -7.55
C VAL A 70 -4.33 -10.16 -8.69
N VAL A 71 -3.59 -9.90 -9.78
CA VAL A 71 -3.53 -10.81 -10.95
C VAL A 71 -2.99 -12.18 -10.53
N THR A 72 -1.89 -12.21 -9.79
CA THR A 72 -1.30 -13.48 -9.31
C THR A 72 -2.17 -14.17 -8.25
N GLY A 73 -2.85 -13.41 -7.39
CA GLY A 73 -3.81 -13.93 -6.42
C GLY A 73 -5.03 -14.58 -7.08
N VAL A 74 -5.67 -13.91 -8.04
CA VAL A 74 -6.82 -14.43 -8.80
C VAL A 74 -6.40 -15.63 -9.64
N GLY A 75 -5.26 -15.56 -10.33
CA GLY A 75 -4.74 -16.69 -11.10
C GLY A 75 -4.47 -17.93 -10.24
N ASN A 76 -3.94 -17.73 -9.03
CA ASN A 76 -3.73 -18.81 -8.07
C ASN A 76 -5.06 -19.40 -7.56
N LEU A 77 -6.09 -18.58 -7.32
CA LEU A 77 -7.42 -19.06 -6.96
C LEU A 77 -8.06 -19.87 -8.09
N GLY A 78 -7.96 -19.41 -9.33
CA GLY A 78 -8.48 -20.12 -10.51
C GLY A 78 -7.81 -21.47 -10.75
N ALA A 79 -6.51 -21.60 -10.40
CA ALA A 79 -5.77 -22.84 -10.53
C ALA A 79 -6.10 -23.89 -9.46
N VAL A 80 -6.55 -23.47 -8.27
CA VAL A 80 -6.90 -24.37 -7.15
C VAL A 80 -8.34 -24.88 -7.26
N GLY A 81 -9.17 -24.24 -8.09
CA GLY A 81 -10.59 -24.58 -8.26
C GLY A 81 -11.48 -23.91 -7.20
N PRO A 82 -12.71 -23.51 -7.54
CA PRO A 82 -13.54 -22.71 -6.65
C PRO A 82 -13.95 -23.52 -5.40
N PRO A 83 -13.71 -23.00 -4.18
CA PRO A 83 -14.44 -23.46 -3.01
C PRO A 83 -15.94 -23.38 -3.27
N GLY A 84 -16.70 -24.38 -2.86
CA GLY A 84 -18.11 -24.13 -2.56
C GLY A 84 -18.21 -23.03 -1.49
N PRO A 85 -19.02 -21.97 -1.67
CA PRO A 85 -19.12 -20.85 -0.73
C PRO A 85 -19.68 -21.24 0.66
N SER A 86 -20.18 -22.47 0.81
CA SER A 86 -20.80 -23.01 2.02
C SER A 86 -19.82 -23.57 3.07
N GLY A 87 -18.52 -23.67 2.76
CA GLY A 87 -17.50 -24.15 3.72
C GLY A 87 -16.79 -23.01 4.47
N ARG A 88 -16.24 -23.30 5.67
CA ARG A 88 -15.34 -22.37 6.42
C ARG A 88 -14.22 -21.77 5.55
N TRP A 89 -13.71 -22.55 4.61
CA TRP A 89 -12.68 -22.09 3.66
C TRP A 89 -13.22 -21.03 2.70
N GLY A 90 -14.45 -21.19 2.21
CA GLY A 90 -15.14 -20.21 1.36
C GLY A 90 -15.41 -18.90 2.09
N SER A 91 -15.91 -18.95 3.34
CA SER A 91 -16.16 -17.74 4.12
C SER A 91 -14.88 -16.95 4.43
N VAL A 92 -13.80 -17.64 4.81
CA VAL A 92 -12.48 -17.03 5.05
C VAL A 92 -11.96 -16.35 3.78
N LEU A 93 -12.08 -17.01 2.63
CA LEU A 93 -11.69 -16.44 1.35
C LEU A 93 -12.53 -15.21 0.99
N THR A 94 -13.86 -15.27 1.15
CA THR A 94 -14.76 -14.14 0.88
C THR A 94 -14.41 -12.93 1.76
N VAL A 95 -14.17 -13.14 3.05
CA VAL A 95 -13.75 -12.06 3.96
C VAL A 95 -12.42 -11.46 3.49
N LYS A 96 -11.43 -12.28 3.16
CA LYS A 96 -10.14 -11.78 2.65
C LYS A 96 -10.31 -10.95 1.38
N LEU A 97 -11.12 -11.41 0.43
CA LEU A 97 -11.40 -10.69 -0.80
C LEU A 97 -12.12 -9.36 -0.53
N LEU A 98 -13.15 -9.35 0.34
CA LEU A 98 -13.84 -8.13 0.73
C LEU A 98 -12.89 -7.11 1.36
N VAL A 99 -12.01 -7.55 2.25
CA VAL A 99 -10.99 -6.69 2.89
C VAL A 99 -10.04 -6.11 1.86
N VAL A 100 -9.53 -6.92 0.93
CA VAL A 100 -8.64 -6.45 -0.15
C VAL A 100 -9.38 -5.46 -1.06
N THR A 101 -10.62 -5.76 -1.44
CA THR A 101 -11.45 -4.88 -2.26
C THR A 101 -11.70 -3.53 -1.57
N ALA A 102 -12.10 -3.55 -0.30
CA ALA A 102 -12.31 -2.34 0.49
C ALA A 102 -11.02 -1.52 0.61
N PHE A 103 -9.88 -2.18 0.82
CA PHE A 103 -8.57 -1.53 0.88
C PHE A 103 -8.17 -0.88 -0.45
N VAL A 104 -8.39 -1.56 -1.57
CA VAL A 104 -8.14 -1.02 -2.92
C VAL A 104 -9.01 0.20 -3.19
N PHE A 105 -10.31 0.13 -2.88
CA PHE A 105 -11.22 1.28 -3.02
C PHE A 105 -10.82 2.44 -2.11
N GLY A 106 -10.45 2.18 -0.86
CA GLY A 106 -9.92 3.21 0.04
C GLY A 106 -8.65 3.86 -0.47
N SER A 107 -7.79 3.11 -1.17
CA SER A 107 -6.52 3.62 -1.74
C SER A 107 -6.73 4.59 -2.91
N PHE A 108 -7.87 4.53 -3.61
CA PHE A 108 -8.23 5.56 -4.59
C PHE A 108 -8.43 6.93 -3.95
N VAL A 109 -8.97 7.00 -2.72
CA VAL A 109 -9.14 8.26 -2.00
C VAL A 109 -7.78 8.92 -1.76
N ARG A 110 -6.77 8.14 -1.34
CA ARG A 110 -5.38 8.61 -1.20
C ARG A 110 -4.83 9.11 -2.53
N THR A 111 -5.01 8.36 -3.60
CA THR A 111 -4.55 8.76 -4.95
C THR A 111 -5.18 10.09 -5.39
N LEU A 112 -6.48 10.29 -5.11
CA LEU A 112 -7.18 11.53 -5.43
C LEU A 112 -6.65 12.72 -4.61
N VAL A 113 -6.30 12.51 -3.33
CA VAL A 113 -5.65 13.53 -2.50
C VAL A 113 -4.31 13.94 -3.09
N VAL A 114 -3.46 12.99 -3.50
CA VAL A 114 -2.17 13.27 -4.17
C VAL A 114 -2.40 14.06 -5.45
N PHE A 115 -3.37 13.65 -6.28
CA PHE A 115 -3.69 14.33 -7.52
C PHE A 115 -4.16 15.78 -7.32
N ARG A 116 -5.03 16.02 -6.33
CA ARG A 116 -5.50 17.38 -6.00
C ARG A 116 -4.36 18.27 -5.52
N LEU A 117 -3.48 17.75 -4.67
CA LEU A 117 -2.34 18.51 -4.16
C LEU A 117 -1.34 18.86 -5.27
N ARG A 118 -1.14 17.98 -6.25
CA ARG A 118 -0.30 18.27 -7.43
C ARG A 118 -0.88 19.32 -8.38
N ARG A 119 -2.21 19.49 -8.42
CA ARG A 119 -2.89 20.36 -9.40
C ARG A 119 -3.11 21.82 -8.95
N GLY A 120 -2.99 22.15 -7.66
CA GLY A 120 -3.32 23.50 -7.22
C GLY A 120 -3.14 23.82 -5.74
N GLY A 121 -2.36 23.04 -4.99
CA GLY A 121 -2.10 23.36 -3.58
C GLY A 121 -1.02 24.45 -3.41
N PRO A 122 -1.18 25.41 -2.50
CA PRO A 122 -0.08 26.29 -2.11
C PRO A 122 1.11 25.46 -1.59
N PRO A 123 2.36 25.80 -1.97
CA PRO A 123 3.54 25.06 -1.56
C PRO A 123 3.60 24.95 -0.03
N GLY A 124 3.69 23.71 0.48
CA GLY A 124 3.78 23.40 1.91
C GLY A 124 2.47 23.01 2.61
N SER A 125 1.29 23.39 2.09
CA SER A 125 -0.02 23.10 2.75
C SER A 125 -0.43 21.62 2.69
N GLY A 126 0.06 20.87 1.71
CA GLY A 126 -0.30 19.46 1.49
C GLY A 126 0.45 18.44 2.34
N ARG A 127 1.55 18.82 3.01
CA ARG A 127 2.44 17.87 3.67
C ARG A 127 1.78 17.15 4.84
N SER A 128 1.05 17.88 5.68
CA SER A 128 0.34 17.31 6.84
C SER A 128 -0.77 16.35 6.40
N LEU A 129 -1.49 16.68 5.33
CA LEU A 129 -2.52 15.81 4.77
C LEU A 129 -1.92 14.54 4.17
N LEU A 130 -0.81 14.64 3.43
CA LEU A 130 -0.09 13.48 2.88
C LEU A 130 0.48 12.60 3.98
N ALA A 131 1.05 13.19 5.04
CA ALA A 131 1.53 12.42 6.18
C ALA A 131 0.37 11.64 6.83
N LYS A 132 -0.78 12.27 7.05
CA LYS A 132 -1.96 11.59 7.59
C LYS A 132 -2.45 10.47 6.67
N SER A 133 -2.50 10.67 5.36
CA SER A 133 -3.01 9.66 4.42
C SER A 133 -2.08 8.44 4.30
N TYR A 134 -0.76 8.64 4.24
CA TYR A 134 0.20 7.54 4.23
C TYR A 134 0.29 6.83 5.57
N GLY A 135 0.21 7.57 6.69
CA GLY A 135 0.10 6.98 8.03
C GLY A 135 -1.15 6.11 8.17
N ALA A 136 -2.30 6.60 7.71
CA ALA A 136 -3.55 5.84 7.70
C ALA A 136 -3.45 4.59 6.81
N THR A 137 -2.76 4.67 5.66
CA THR A 137 -2.50 3.50 4.80
C THR A 137 -1.66 2.45 5.53
N ALA A 138 -0.56 2.87 6.18
CA ALA A 138 0.30 1.95 6.93
C ALA A 138 -0.45 1.29 8.08
N ALA A 139 -1.25 2.05 8.84
CA ALA A 139 -2.09 1.52 9.91
C ALA A 139 -3.16 0.55 9.37
N ALA A 140 -3.83 0.89 8.28
CA ALA A 140 -4.82 0.02 7.64
C ALA A 140 -4.17 -1.30 7.18
N LEU A 141 -3.00 -1.24 6.55
CA LEU A 141 -2.24 -2.43 6.15
C LEU A 141 -1.85 -3.29 7.36
N LEU A 142 -1.40 -2.68 8.46
CA LEU A 142 -1.08 -3.40 9.69
C LEU A 142 -2.31 -4.15 10.24
N VAL A 143 -3.47 -3.49 10.26
CA VAL A 143 -4.74 -4.11 10.65
C VAL A 143 -5.11 -5.26 9.71
N VAL A 144 -4.91 -5.10 8.40
CA VAL A 144 -5.15 -6.16 7.41
C VAL A 144 -4.24 -7.37 7.66
N VAL A 145 -2.96 -7.15 8.00
CA VAL A 145 -2.04 -8.25 8.35
C VAL A 145 -2.49 -8.96 9.62
N ALA A 146 -2.77 -8.21 10.68
CA ALA A 146 -3.22 -8.79 11.95
C ALA A 146 -4.51 -9.59 11.76
N LEU A 147 -5.47 -9.06 10.99
CA LEU A 147 -6.70 -9.76 10.66
C LEU A 147 -6.42 -11.04 9.85
N ALA A 148 -5.50 -10.98 8.90
CA ALA A 148 -5.10 -12.15 8.12
C ALA A 148 -4.45 -13.24 8.99
N GLU A 149 -3.63 -12.86 9.97
CA GLU A 149 -3.05 -13.79 10.95
C GLU A 149 -4.13 -14.46 11.80
N VAL A 150 -5.10 -13.68 12.31
CA VAL A 150 -6.24 -14.22 13.09
C VAL A 150 -7.05 -15.21 12.25
N LEU A 151 -7.42 -14.84 11.02
CA LEU A 151 -8.16 -15.76 10.14
C LEU A 151 -7.35 -17.02 9.76
N ALA A 152 -6.02 -16.95 9.77
CA ALA A 152 -5.17 -18.09 9.46
C ALA A 152 -5.07 -19.09 10.62
N HIS A 153 -5.19 -18.64 11.88
CA HIS A 153 -5.04 -19.48 13.06
C HIS A 153 -6.38 -19.91 13.69
N GLY A 154 -7.47 -19.22 13.35
CA GLY A 154 -8.82 -19.53 13.84
C GLY A 154 -9.17 -18.75 15.09
#